data_AF-A0A1Y5FYF0-F1
#
_entry.id   AF-A0A1Y5FYF0-F1
#
_cell.length_a   1.000
_cell.length_b   1.000
_cell.length_c   1.000
_cell.angle_alpha   90.00
_cell.angle_beta   90.00
_cell.angle_gamma   90.00
#
_symmetry.space_group_name_H-M   'P 1'
#
loop_
_entity.id
_entity.type
_entity.pdbx_description
1 polymer ?
#
loop_
_entity_poly.entity_id
_entity_poly.type
_entity_poly.pdbx_seq_one_letter_code
_entity_poly.pdbx_strand_id
1 'polypeptide(L)'
;MDNLYYYRARVTKVYDGDTITVDIDLGFHVGLKSEKIRLFRINTPEVRGPEREQGLISRDWLRERVLDKEIVLRTYKDKKGKYGRWLADVLMDDVCINDELVEKGLAVYHDY
;
A
#
# COMPACT_ATOMS: atom_id res chain seq x y z
N MET A 1 17.81 10.98 -10.81
CA MET A 1 17.31 10.53 -9.50
C MET A 1 17.42 9.02 -9.46
N ASP A 2 18.04 8.47 -8.42
CA ASP A 2 18.13 7.01 -8.28
C ASP A 2 16.75 6.44 -7.97
N ASN A 3 16.17 5.70 -8.94
CA ASN A 3 14.95 4.91 -8.75
C ASN A 3 15.25 3.59 -8.02
N LEU A 4 16.27 3.60 -7.14
CA LEU A 4 16.62 2.45 -6.32
C LEU A 4 15.44 2.16 -5.38
N TYR A 5 15.06 0.89 -5.29
CA TYR A 5 13.91 0.40 -4.50
C TYR A 5 12.52 0.74 -5.05
N TYR A 6 12.43 1.05 -6.35
CA TYR A 6 11.17 1.16 -7.06
C TYR A 6 10.88 -0.12 -7.84
N TYR A 7 9.70 -0.68 -7.64
CA TYR A 7 9.30 -1.94 -8.25
C TYR A 7 7.91 -1.83 -8.87
N ARG A 8 7.74 -2.40 -10.07
CA ARG A 8 6.40 -2.56 -10.63
C ARG A 8 5.69 -3.69 -9.91
N ALA A 9 4.41 -3.50 -9.63
CA ALA A 9 3.62 -4.53 -9.00
C ALA A 9 2.17 -4.46 -9.43
N ARG A 10 1.52 -5.62 -9.47
CA ARG A 10 0.07 -5.73 -9.68
C ARG A 10 -0.63 -5.95 -8.36
N VAL A 11 -1.64 -5.15 -8.05
CA VAL A 11 -2.45 -5.36 -6.84
C VAL A 11 -3.43 -6.50 -7.07
N THR A 12 -3.38 -7.50 -6.19
CA THR A 12 -4.23 -8.70 -6.25
C THR A 12 -5.29 -8.73 -5.14
N LYS A 13 -5.06 -8.05 -4.01
CA LYS A 13 -6.03 -7.94 -2.90
C LYS A 13 -5.86 -6.62 -2.15
N VAL A 14 -6.96 -6.12 -1.58
CA VAL A 14 -6.98 -5.02 -0.61
C VAL A 14 -7.66 -5.52 0.65
N TYR A 15 -6.90 -5.64 1.75
CA TYR A 15 -7.38 -6.22 2.99
C TYR A 15 -8.13 -5.21 3.85
N ASP A 16 -7.49 -4.08 4.14
CA ASP A 16 -7.96 -2.94 4.91
C ASP A 16 -7.53 -1.63 4.21
N GLY A 17 -7.68 -0.48 4.88
CA GLY A 17 -7.36 0.82 4.29
C GLY A 17 -5.87 1.11 4.14
N ASP A 18 -4.97 0.28 4.69
CA ASP A 18 -3.53 0.51 4.63
C ASP A 18 -2.70 -0.72 4.26
N THR A 19 -3.33 -1.85 3.92
CA THR A 19 -2.65 -3.10 3.58
C THR A 19 -3.18 -3.73 2.30
N ILE A 20 -2.27 -3.94 1.34
CA ILE A 20 -2.54 -4.57 0.04
C ILE A 20 -1.72 -5.86 -0.15
N THR A 21 -2.18 -6.73 -1.04
CA THR A 21 -1.40 -7.84 -1.59
C THR A 21 -1.05 -7.55 -3.02
N VAL A 22 0.20 -7.84 -3.38
CA VAL A 22 0.74 -7.56 -4.70
C VAL A 22 1.58 -8.70 -5.23
N ASP A 23 1.67 -8.78 -6.54
CA ASP A 23 2.70 -9.52 -7.25
C ASP A 23 3.74 -8.51 -7.76
N ILE A 24 5.01 -8.67 -7.36
CA ILE A 24 6.09 -7.72 -7.63
C ILE A 24 6.98 -8.26 -8.75
N ASP A 25 7.25 -7.44 -9.77
CA ASP A 25 8.23 -7.71 -10.81
C ASP A 25 9.58 -7.12 -10.41
N LEU A 26 10.60 -7.99 -10.33
CA LEU A 26 11.98 -7.62 -9.99
C LEU A 26 12.89 -7.57 -11.24
N GLY A 27 12.32 -7.79 -12.44
CA GLY A 27 13.06 -7.91 -13.69
C GLY A 27 13.71 -9.28 -13.86
N PHE A 28 14.38 -9.49 -15.01
CA PHE A 28 15.08 -10.73 -15.33
C PHE A 28 14.23 -12.02 -15.19
N HIS A 29 12.92 -11.91 -15.42
CA HIS A 29 11.95 -13.00 -15.19
C HIS A 29 11.87 -13.49 -13.73
N VAL A 30 12.29 -12.65 -12.78
CA VAL A 30 12.19 -12.90 -11.34
C VAL A 30 11.07 -12.02 -10.77
N GLY A 31 10.23 -12.61 -9.92
CA GLY A 31 9.18 -11.87 -9.25
C GLY A 31 8.78 -12.51 -7.92
N LEU A 32 8.17 -11.69 -7.06
CA LEU A 32 7.57 -12.13 -5.81
C LEU A 32 6.06 -12.18 -5.97
N LYS A 33 5.42 -13.17 -5.36
CA LYS A 33 3.98 -13.42 -5.49
C LYS A 33 3.30 -13.31 -4.14
N SER A 34 2.11 -12.71 -4.14
CA SER A 34 1.28 -12.58 -2.93
C SER A 34 1.97 -11.90 -1.74
N GLU A 35 2.82 -10.91 -2.01
CA GLU A 35 3.50 -10.14 -0.96
C GLU A 35 2.54 -9.15 -0.31
N LYS A 36 2.60 -9.04 1.03
CA LYS A 36 1.81 -8.08 1.80
C LYS A 36 2.59 -6.79 1.99
N ILE A 37 2.02 -5.69 1.50
CA ILE A 37 2.57 -4.35 1.62
C ILE A 37 1.67 -3.56 2.54
N ARG A 38 2.26 -2.92 3.55
CA ARG A 38 1.60 -1.87 4.33
C ARG A 38 2.02 -0.52 3.77
N LEU A 39 1.03 0.35 3.57
CA LEU A 39 1.23 1.71 3.10
C LEU A 39 2.04 2.46 4.16
N PHE A 40 3.20 2.96 3.75
CA PHE A 40 4.13 3.66 4.61
C PHE A 40 3.59 5.02 5.08
N ARG A 41 4.00 5.42 6.29
CA ARG A 41 3.67 6.68 6.99
C ARG A 41 2.19 6.92 7.31
N ILE A 42 1.30 5.95 7.11
CA ILE A 42 -0.13 6.15 7.37
C ILE A 42 -0.72 5.00 8.19
N ASN A 43 -1.78 5.33 8.91
CA ASN A 43 -2.71 4.35 9.47
C ASN A 43 -4.12 4.71 9.01
N THR A 44 -4.90 3.68 8.68
CA THR A 44 -6.35 3.82 8.46
C THR A 44 -7.15 3.29 9.63
N PRO A 45 -8.40 3.76 9.81
CA PRO A 45 -9.33 3.19 10.78
C PRO A 45 -9.51 1.68 10.59
N GLU A 46 -9.65 0.95 11.70
CA GLU A 46 -9.70 -0.50 11.67
C GLU A 46 -10.98 -1.04 11.02
N VAL A 47 -10.86 -2.07 10.17
CA VAL A 47 -12.01 -2.70 9.48
C VAL A 47 -12.85 -3.62 10.38
N ARG A 48 -12.53 -3.67 11.68
CA ARG A 48 -13.18 -4.46 12.71
C ARG A 48 -13.26 -3.63 13.99
N GLY A 49 -14.26 -3.89 14.82
CA GLY A 49 -14.47 -3.16 16.08
C GLY A 49 -15.18 -1.82 15.88
N PRO A 50 -15.01 -0.86 16.82
CA PRO A 50 -15.77 0.39 16.84
C PRO A 50 -15.58 1.27 15.60
N GLU A 51 -14.40 1.21 14.96
CA GLU A 51 -14.03 2.04 13.81
C GLU A 51 -14.47 1.45 12.45
N ARG A 52 -15.14 0.29 12.48
CA ARG A 52 -15.42 -0.52 11.28
C ARG A 52 -16.04 0.25 10.12
N GLU A 53 -16.98 1.16 10.41
CA GLU A 53 -17.68 1.93 9.39
C GLU A 53 -16.70 2.80 8.60
N GLN A 54 -15.87 3.58 9.28
CA GLN A 54 -14.84 4.40 8.65
C GLN A 54 -13.73 3.56 8.01
N GLY A 55 -13.38 2.42 8.63
CA GLY A 55 -12.40 1.49 8.08
C GLY A 55 -12.87 0.85 6.77
N LEU A 56 -14.17 0.57 6.65
CA LEU A 56 -14.78 0.11 5.39
C LEU A 56 -14.69 1.17 4.30
N ILE A 57 -15.04 2.43 4.60
CA ILE A 57 -14.96 3.54 3.64
C ILE A 57 -13.54 3.70 3.11
N SER A 58 -12.55 3.71 4.02
CA SER A 58 -11.13 3.88 3.67
C SER A 58 -10.61 2.74 2.79
N ARG A 59 -10.97 1.50 3.16
CA ARG A 59 -10.62 0.30 2.39
C ARG A 59 -11.28 0.27 1.02
N ASP A 60 -12.57 0.60 0.94
CA ASP A 60 -13.33 0.53 -0.31
C ASP A 60 -12.84 1.58 -1.30
N TRP A 61 -12.52 2.79 -0.83
CA TRP A 61 -11.86 3.80 -1.63
C TRP A 61 -10.49 3.33 -2.15
N LEU A 62 -9.65 2.77 -1.27
CA LEU A 62 -8.35 2.22 -1.69
C LEU A 62 -8.54 1.10 -2.72
N ARG A 63 -9.51 0.20 -2.49
CA ARG A 63 -9.82 -0.89 -3.41
C ARG A 63 -10.21 -0.38 -4.79
N GLU A 64 -11.13 0.58 -4.89
CA GLU A 64 -11.53 1.19 -6.16
C GLU A 64 -10.34 1.84 -6.87
N ARG A 65 -9.44 2.45 -6.08
CA ARG A 65 -8.28 3.15 -6.62
C ARG A 65 -7.23 2.20 -7.18
N VAL A 66 -6.91 1.08 -6.52
CA VAL A 66 -5.72 0.27 -6.85
C VAL A 66 -5.96 -1.20 -7.20
N LEU A 67 -7.10 -1.81 -6.86
CA LEU A 67 -7.31 -3.24 -7.08
C LEU A 67 -7.27 -3.59 -8.59
N ASP A 68 -6.63 -4.72 -8.92
CA ASP A 68 -6.44 -5.23 -10.27
C ASP A 68 -5.67 -4.28 -11.23
N LYS A 69 -4.99 -3.27 -10.68
CA LYS A 69 -4.17 -2.31 -11.43
C LYS A 69 -2.69 -2.53 -11.19
N GLU A 70 -1.90 -2.05 -12.15
CA GLU A 70 -0.45 -1.92 -12.02
C GLU A 70 -0.12 -0.65 -11.23
N ILE A 71 0.82 -0.76 -10.31
CA ILE A 71 1.32 0.32 -9.46
C ILE A 71 2.85 0.31 -9.45
N VAL A 72 3.44 1.39 -8.94
CA VAL A 72 4.84 1.42 -8.56
C VAL A 72 4.94 1.45 -7.04
N LEU A 73 5.69 0.50 -6.49
CA LEU A 73 6.03 0.47 -5.07
C LEU A 73 7.37 1.17 -4.87
N ARG A 74 7.44 2.10 -3.92
CA ARG A 74 8.69 2.65 -3.40
C ARG A 74 8.90 2.13 -1.99
N THR A 75 9.76 1.13 -1.81
CA THR A 75 9.97 0.51 -0.49
C THR A 75 10.87 1.36 0.40
N TYR A 76 10.64 1.30 1.72
CA TYR A 76 11.52 1.93 2.69
C TYR A 76 12.51 0.89 3.26
N LYS A 77 13.80 1.04 2.91
CA LYS A 77 14.95 0.29 3.45
C LYS A 77 14.98 -1.23 3.15
N ASP A 78 14.16 -1.76 2.25
CA ASP A 78 14.01 -3.21 2.00
C ASP A 78 14.08 -4.02 3.31
N LYS A 79 13.36 -3.54 4.32
CA LYS A 79 13.21 -4.21 5.61
C LYS A 79 11.73 -4.41 5.92
N LYS A 80 11.42 -5.61 6.39
CA LYS A 80 10.10 -5.91 6.93
C LYS A 80 9.94 -5.19 8.27
N GLY A 81 8.81 -4.53 8.47
CA GLY A 81 8.45 -3.97 9.78
C GLY A 81 8.22 -5.07 10.82
N LYS A 82 7.87 -4.66 12.05
CA LYS A 82 7.63 -5.56 13.21
C LYS A 82 6.71 -6.76 12.92
N TYR A 83 5.83 -6.64 11.94
CA TYR A 83 4.82 -7.64 11.57
C TYR A 83 5.17 -8.44 10.29
N GLY A 84 6.41 -8.38 9.80
CA GLY A 84 6.82 -9.15 8.63
C GLY A 84 6.30 -8.60 7.28
N ARG A 85 5.70 -7.40 7.29
CA ARG A 85 5.18 -6.71 6.10
C ARG A 85 6.21 -5.70 5.59
N TRP A 86 6.33 -5.57 4.27
CA TRP A 86 7.09 -4.49 3.68
C TRP A 86 6.34 -3.17 3.85
N LEU A 87 7.09 -2.08 4.02
CA LEU A 87 6.56 -0.73 4.05
C LEU A 87 6.90 -0.05 2.73
N ALA A 88 5.89 0.49 2.05
CA ALA A 88 6.10 1.21 0.80
C ALA A 88 5.12 2.36 0.60
N ASP A 89 5.55 3.37 -0.16
CA ASP A 89 4.61 4.26 -0.82
C ASP A 89 4.07 3.56 -2.08
N VAL A 90 2.76 3.68 -2.31
CA VAL A 90 2.09 3.19 -3.52
C VAL A 90 1.89 4.36 -4.46
N LEU A 91 2.48 4.27 -5.66
CA LEU A 91 2.42 5.31 -6.67
C LEU A 91 1.59 4.85 -7.88
N MET A 92 0.70 5.73 -8.35
CA MET A 92 -0.03 5.60 -9.60
C MET A 92 0.07 6.92 -10.38
N ASP A 93 0.56 6.87 -11.62
CA ASP A 93 0.68 8.05 -12.48
C ASP A 93 1.41 9.22 -11.78
N ASP A 94 2.51 8.91 -11.09
CA ASP A 94 3.31 9.82 -10.26
C ASP A 94 2.61 10.41 -9.02
N VAL A 95 1.39 9.95 -8.72
CA VAL A 95 0.64 10.33 -7.51
C VAL A 95 0.83 9.29 -6.42
N CYS A 96 1.13 9.76 -5.20
CA CYS A 96 1.24 8.91 -4.01
C CYS A 96 -0.14 8.63 -3.40
N ILE A 97 -0.62 7.39 -3.52
CA ILE A 97 -1.93 6.96 -3.00
C ILE A 97 -1.98 7.06 -1.47
N ASN A 98 -0.85 6.90 -0.80
CA ASN A 98 -0.76 7.05 0.66
C ASN A 98 -1.14 8.47 1.09
N ASP A 99 -0.65 9.48 0.36
CA ASP A 99 -0.94 10.88 0.66
C ASP A 99 -2.38 11.25 0.24
N GLU A 100 -2.90 10.73 -0.90
CA GLU A 100 -4.31 10.90 -1.30
C GLU A 100 -5.28 10.40 -0.20
N LEU A 101 -4.98 9.27 0.47
CA LEU A 101 -5.79 8.77 1.58
C LEU A 101 -5.88 9.78 2.73
N VAL A 102 -4.76 10.42 3.08
CA VAL A 102 -4.72 11.42 4.15
C VAL A 102 -5.45 12.69 3.73
N GLU A 103 -5.24 13.17 2.51
CA GLU A 103 -5.91 14.35 1.95
C GLU A 103 -7.45 14.20 1.95
N LYS A 104 -7.94 12.97 1.77
CA LYS A 104 -9.37 12.65 1.81
C LYS A 104 -9.92 12.40 3.22
N GLY A 105 -9.08 12.48 4.25
CA GLY A 105 -9.47 12.18 5.64
C GLY A 105 -9.77 10.70 5.88
N LEU A 106 -9.24 9.80 5.04
CA LEU A 106 -9.41 8.35 5.14
C LEU A 106 -8.25 7.68 5.89
N ALA A 107 -7.14 8.39 6.07
CA ALA A 107 -6.00 7.96 6.86
C ALA A 107 -5.42 9.13 7.66
N VAL A 108 -4.57 8.81 8.64
CA VAL A 108 -3.75 9.78 9.37
C VAL A 108 -2.28 9.43 9.23
N TYR A 109 -1.41 10.45 9.21
CA TYR A 109 0.03 10.22 9.23
C TYR A 109 0.47 9.55 10.54
N HIS A 110 1.44 8.65 10.43
CA HIS A 110 1.98 7.88 11.54
C HIS A 110 3.47 7.60 11.35
N ASP A 111 4.25 7.82 12.41
CA ASP A 111 5.70 7.59 12.43
C ASP A 111 6.07 6.18 12.91
N TYR A 112 7.16 5.62 12.39
CA TYR A 112 7.62 4.25 12.66
C TYR A 112 8.93 4.21 13.46
#